data_AF-A0A536ZGA7-F1
#
_entry.id   AF-A0A536ZGA7-F1
#
_cell.length_a   1.000
_cell.length_b   1.000
_cell.length_c   1.000
_cell.angle_alpha   90.00
_cell.angle_beta   90.00
_cell.angle_gamma   90.00
#
_symmetry.space_group_name_H-M   'P 1'
#
loop_
_entity.id
_entity.type
_entity.pdbx_description
1 polymer ?
#
loop_
_entity_poly.entity_id
_entity_poly.type
_entity_poly.pdbx_seq_one_letter_code
_entity_poly.pdbx_strand_id
1 'polypeptide(L)'
;PMALVYYLTPAGRNTLFAKEGETKLPLEYRRLLGLIESEGHIDVLRGRLRRFPDRLIHEWLKELEDLKMIESALPGKVEDITFTGRRPPQLPPLADEDSKRLAKTAVIAGATLLRSGSFLADERIANLPPVAKAPGETVILLVEDDPDQATLGELRLTLAGYRVRSVDRAKALSRALREEARPDLLLLDVVLPDGDGFDLLAQLRGRPEFATLPIVLLTMKAELADIRNGLALGADGYITKPYSKNQLAEVIGRVLKQPLAGEQPRQP
;
A
#
# COMPACT_ATOMS: atom_id res chain seq x y z
N PRO A 1 11.39 -5.51 18.02
CA PRO A 1 11.09 -4.22 18.69
C PRO A 1 9.58 -4.05 18.82
N MET A 2 9.10 -3.58 19.99
CA MET A 2 7.68 -3.28 20.17
C MET A 2 7.30 -2.11 19.25
N ALA A 3 6.13 -2.17 18.61
CA ALA A 3 5.64 -1.07 17.79
C ALA A 3 5.46 0.19 18.66
N LEU A 4 5.68 1.36 18.09
CA LEU A 4 5.52 2.67 18.73
C LEU A 4 4.41 3.46 18.05
N VAL A 5 3.76 4.32 18.82
CA VAL A 5 2.84 5.36 18.32
C VAL A 5 3.45 6.71 18.63
N TYR A 6 3.58 7.55 17.60
CA TYR A 6 4.09 8.90 17.70
C TYR A 6 2.93 9.90 17.81
N TYR A 7 3.13 10.99 18.56
CA TYR A 7 2.16 12.06 18.75
C TYR A 7 2.83 13.41 18.54
N LEU A 8 2.10 14.39 17.99
CA LEU A 8 2.59 15.76 17.92
C LEU A 8 2.58 16.41 19.30
N THR A 9 3.70 17.03 19.66
CA THR A 9 3.75 17.99 20.77
C THR A 9 3.10 19.31 20.35
N PRO A 10 2.84 20.25 21.28
CA PRO A 10 2.41 21.60 20.91
C PRO A 10 3.35 22.29 19.91
N ALA A 11 4.67 22.09 20.05
CA ALA A 11 5.65 22.64 19.11
C ALA A 11 5.52 22.02 17.71
N GLY A 12 5.29 20.70 17.62
CA GLY A 12 5.03 20.00 16.37
C GLY A 12 3.77 20.51 15.67
N ARG A 13 2.65 20.64 16.40
CA ARG A 13 1.39 21.19 15.83
C ARG A 13 1.56 22.61 15.32
N ASN A 14 2.16 23.49 16.11
CA ASN A 14 2.40 24.88 15.70
C ASN A 14 3.24 24.94 14.42
N THR A 15 4.23 24.05 14.28
CA THR A 15 5.08 23.98 13.08
C THR A 15 4.33 23.45 11.87
N LEU A 16 3.44 22.47 12.06
CA LEU A 16 2.63 21.89 10.99
C LEU A 16 1.64 22.90 10.40
N PHE A 17 1.02 23.72 11.26
CA PHE A 17 -0.01 24.69 10.87
C PHE A 17 0.51 26.12 10.65
N ALA A 18 1.84 26.33 10.71
CA ALA A 18 2.45 27.60 10.37
C ALA A 18 2.22 27.96 8.89
N LYS A 19 2.14 29.27 8.56
CA LYS A 19 1.93 29.67 7.16
C LYS A 19 3.17 29.36 6.32
N GLU A 20 2.98 29.21 5.01
CA GLU A 20 4.08 29.02 4.08
C GLU A 20 5.11 30.15 4.20
N GLY A 21 6.38 29.77 4.41
CA GLY A 21 7.49 30.71 4.63
C GLY A 21 7.82 31.03 6.09
N GLU A 22 6.95 30.67 7.05
CA GLU A 22 7.19 30.90 8.50
C GLU A 22 8.02 29.78 9.14
N THR A 23 8.14 28.62 8.49
CA THR A 23 8.89 27.46 8.98
C THR A 23 10.09 27.12 8.10
N LYS A 24 11.26 26.91 8.73
CA LYS A 24 12.49 26.44 8.06
C LYS A 24 12.55 24.91 7.94
N LEU A 25 11.51 24.21 8.36
CA LEU A 25 11.51 22.76 8.40
C LEU A 25 11.38 22.19 6.97
N PRO A 26 12.25 21.24 6.56
CA PRO A 26 12.16 20.62 5.24
C PRO A 26 10.80 19.96 5.03
N LEU A 27 10.43 19.83 3.76
CA LEU A 27 9.10 19.37 3.37
C LEU A 27 8.79 17.95 3.88
N GLU A 28 9.78 17.08 3.88
CA GLU A 28 9.67 15.67 4.30
C GLU A 28 9.26 15.56 5.78
N TYR A 29 9.82 16.43 6.62
CA TYR A 29 9.49 16.47 8.05
C TYR A 29 8.10 17.06 8.26
N ARG A 30 7.70 18.09 7.51
CA ARG A 30 6.33 18.61 7.55
C ARG A 30 5.31 17.54 7.14
N ARG A 31 5.62 16.75 6.11
CA ARG A 31 4.78 15.61 5.70
C ARG A 31 4.70 14.56 6.79
N LEU A 32 5.82 14.23 7.43
CA LEU A 32 5.87 13.28 8.54
C LEU A 32 5.03 13.79 9.74
N LEU A 33 5.12 15.08 10.09
CA LEU A 33 4.26 15.67 11.13
C LEU A 33 2.77 15.56 10.77
N GLY A 34 2.40 15.87 9.53
CA GLY A 34 1.02 15.73 9.07
C GLY A 34 0.51 14.29 9.11
N LEU A 35 1.36 13.31 8.76
CA LEU A 35 1.02 11.89 8.90
C LEU A 35 0.87 11.48 10.37
N ILE A 36 1.76 11.93 11.25
CA ILE A 36 1.72 11.63 12.70
C ILE A 36 0.44 12.19 13.34
N GLU A 37 0.01 13.39 12.97
CA GLU A 37 -1.26 13.96 13.47
C GLU A 37 -2.47 13.11 13.06
N SER A 38 -2.41 12.46 11.91
CA SER A 38 -3.49 11.60 11.41
C SER A 38 -3.44 10.16 11.95
N GLU A 39 -2.26 9.52 11.90
CA GLU A 39 -2.01 8.11 12.23
C GLU A 39 -0.54 7.95 12.65
N GLY A 40 -0.27 8.11 13.95
CA GLY A 40 1.08 8.05 14.52
C GLY A 40 1.71 6.66 14.60
N HIS A 41 1.00 5.59 14.24
CA HIS A 41 1.52 4.25 14.40
C HIS A 41 2.68 3.96 13.41
N ILE A 42 3.81 3.47 13.91
CA ILE A 42 5.04 3.28 13.10
C ILE A 42 4.81 2.47 11.82
N ASP A 43 4.05 1.37 11.88
CA ASP A 43 3.77 0.56 10.69
C ASP A 43 2.92 1.28 9.64
N VAL A 44 2.01 2.17 10.07
CA VAL A 44 1.23 3.04 9.17
C VAL A 44 2.15 4.06 8.50
N LEU A 45 3.00 4.72 9.28
CA LEU A 45 4.00 5.66 8.76
C LEU A 45 4.91 4.99 7.74
N ARG A 46 5.45 3.81 8.06
CA ARG A 46 6.28 3.01 7.13
C ARG A 46 5.52 2.60 5.87
N GLY A 47 4.26 2.17 5.99
CA GLY A 47 3.42 1.83 4.85
C GLY A 47 3.17 3.00 3.90
N ARG A 48 2.90 4.19 4.45
CA ARG A 48 2.66 5.44 3.70
C ARG A 48 3.94 6.01 3.09
N LEU A 49 5.05 5.95 3.82
CA LEU A 49 6.35 6.49 3.40
C LEU A 49 7.26 5.47 2.71
N ARG A 50 6.75 4.28 2.38
CA ARG A 50 7.50 3.16 1.77
C ARG A 50 8.33 3.49 0.53
N ARG A 51 8.15 4.63 -0.12
CA ARG A 51 9.09 5.11 -1.15
C ARG A 51 10.50 5.41 -0.60
N PHE A 52 10.63 5.54 0.73
CA PHE A 52 11.88 5.74 1.44
C PHE A 52 12.31 4.48 2.20
N PRO A 53 13.62 4.23 2.35
CA PRO A 53 14.12 3.13 3.17
C PRO A 53 13.71 3.28 4.64
N ASP A 54 13.42 2.16 5.31
CA ASP A 54 13.01 2.18 6.71
C ASP A 54 14.02 2.91 7.61
N ARG A 55 15.33 2.73 7.40
CA ARG A 55 16.36 3.40 8.22
C ARG A 55 16.18 4.93 8.23
N LEU A 56 15.85 5.50 7.07
CA LEU A 56 15.73 6.94 6.89
C LEU A 56 14.47 7.46 7.59
N ILE A 57 13.38 6.70 7.53
CA ILE A 57 12.15 7.00 8.29
C ILE A 57 12.44 7.01 9.79
N HIS A 58 13.22 6.05 10.29
CA HIS A 58 13.60 6.02 11.71
C HIS A 58 14.52 7.20 12.10
N GLU A 59 15.46 7.58 11.24
CA GLU A 59 16.32 8.75 11.43
C GLU A 59 15.48 10.03 11.54
N TRP A 60 14.55 10.26 10.62
CA TRP A 60 13.65 11.42 10.66
C TRP A 60 12.77 11.47 11.90
N LEU A 61 12.22 10.34 12.33
CA LEU A 61 11.42 10.26 13.56
C LEU A 61 12.25 10.64 14.78
N LYS A 62 13.47 10.10 14.89
CA LYS A 62 14.39 10.42 15.98
C LYS A 62 14.75 11.91 16.00
N GLU A 63 15.05 12.50 14.85
CA GLU A 63 15.35 13.93 14.77
C GLU A 63 14.15 14.80 15.18
N LEU A 64 12.92 14.41 14.84
CA LEU A 64 11.72 15.10 15.31
C LEU A 64 11.51 14.97 16.83
N GLU A 65 11.87 13.84 17.43
CA GLU A 65 11.88 13.67 18.90
C GLU A 65 12.95 14.56 19.55
N ASP A 66 14.17 14.60 18.99
CA ASP A 66 15.26 15.44 19.46
C ASP A 66 14.90 16.94 19.36
N LEU A 67 14.16 17.33 18.32
CA LEU A 67 13.59 18.67 18.14
C LEU A 67 12.37 18.94 19.04
N LYS A 68 11.93 17.95 19.84
CA LYS A 68 10.74 18.00 20.70
C LYS A 68 9.45 18.32 19.94
N MET A 69 9.40 17.98 18.66
CA MET A 69 8.21 18.17 17.82
C MET A 69 7.24 16.99 17.95
N ILE A 70 7.77 15.80 18.25
CA ILE A 70 6.97 14.60 18.49
C ILE A 70 7.43 13.89 19.77
N GLU A 71 6.58 13.02 20.28
CA GLU A 71 6.87 12.07 21.35
C GLU A 71 6.35 10.68 20.98
N SER A 72 6.98 9.62 21.49
CA SER A 72 6.56 8.25 21.27
C SER A 72 6.04 7.57 22.54
N ALA A 73 5.04 6.70 22.37
CA ALA A 73 4.53 5.83 23.41
C ALA A 73 4.26 4.42 22.86
N LEU A 74 4.07 3.46 23.77
CA LEU A 74 3.60 2.13 23.40
C LEU A 74 2.13 2.20 22.94
N PRO A 75 1.73 1.44 21.90
CA PRO A 75 0.35 1.35 21.48
C PRO A 75 -0.55 0.89 22.63
N GLY A 76 -1.62 1.63 22.92
CA GLY A 76 -2.75 1.11 23.70
C GLY A 76 -3.46 -0.03 22.94
N LYS A 77 -4.35 -0.78 23.60
CA LYS A 77 -5.19 -1.80 22.94
C LYS A 77 -5.89 -1.16 21.74
N VAL A 78 -5.43 -1.47 20.53
CA VAL A 78 -6.00 -0.97 19.27
C VAL A 78 -7.44 -1.51 19.21
N GLU A 79 -8.43 -0.62 19.24
CA GLU A 79 -9.83 -1.04 19.10
C GLU A 79 -10.03 -1.79 17.79
N ASP A 80 -10.78 -2.89 17.83
CA ASP A 80 -11.15 -3.70 16.68
C ASP A 80 -12.06 -2.90 15.74
N ILE A 81 -11.49 -2.14 14.81
CA ILE A 81 -12.29 -1.35 13.87
C ILE A 81 -12.83 -2.28 12.78
N THR A 82 -14.14 -2.52 12.77
CA THR A 82 -14.85 -3.15 11.66
C THR A 82 -14.69 -2.30 10.38
N PHE A 83 -14.60 -2.91 9.19
CA PHE A 83 -14.40 -2.21 7.90
C PHE A 83 -15.60 -1.33 7.48
N THR A 84 -16.48 -0.99 8.42
CA THR A 84 -17.78 -0.36 8.16
C THR A 84 -17.94 1.00 8.84
N GLY A 85 -16.91 1.59 9.47
CA GLY A 85 -17.16 2.67 10.45
C GLY A 85 -16.21 3.84 10.60
N ARG A 86 -15.04 3.92 9.96
CA ARG A 86 -14.25 5.16 9.94
C ARG A 86 -13.73 5.42 8.54
N ARG A 87 -14.05 6.61 8.00
CA ARG A 87 -13.38 7.15 6.81
C ARG A 87 -11.88 7.20 7.17
N PRO A 88 -10.98 6.62 6.36
CA PRO A 88 -9.55 6.74 6.62
C PRO A 88 -9.25 8.24 6.74
N PRO A 89 -8.41 8.66 7.71
CA PRO A 89 -8.12 10.06 7.89
C PRO A 89 -7.64 10.64 6.56
N GLN A 90 -8.18 11.82 6.20
CA GLN A 90 -7.78 12.48 4.97
C GLN A 90 -6.28 12.74 5.06
N LEU A 91 -5.54 12.22 4.07
CA LEU A 91 -4.12 12.47 3.99
C LEU A 91 -3.91 13.99 3.90
N PRO A 92 -2.91 14.54 4.61
CA PRO A 92 -2.56 15.93 4.45
C PRO A 92 -2.31 16.22 2.96
N PRO A 93 -2.67 17.42 2.45
CA PRO A 93 -2.42 17.77 1.06
C PRO A 93 -0.94 17.59 0.74
N LEU A 94 -0.65 17.02 -0.42
CA LEU A 94 0.71 16.92 -0.93
C LEU A 94 1.21 18.34 -1.20
N ALA A 95 2.45 18.63 -0.81
CA ALA A 95 3.09 19.85 -1.28
C ALA A 95 3.25 19.82 -2.80
N ASP A 96 3.37 21.00 -3.40
CA ASP A 96 3.35 21.21 -4.84
C ASP A 96 4.37 20.35 -5.61
N GLU A 97 5.57 20.16 -5.08
CA GLU A 97 6.60 19.33 -5.72
C GLU A 97 6.24 17.84 -5.71
N ASP A 98 5.73 17.35 -4.58
CA ASP A 98 5.25 15.97 -4.45
C ASP A 98 4.03 15.72 -5.35
N SER A 99 3.14 16.70 -5.47
CA SER A 99 2.00 16.67 -6.38
C SER A 99 2.43 16.62 -7.86
N LYS A 100 3.40 17.46 -8.25
CA LYS A 100 4.00 17.45 -9.60
C LYS A 100 4.69 16.14 -9.90
N ARG A 101 5.46 15.60 -8.95
CA ARG A 101 6.14 14.31 -9.08
C ARG A 101 5.14 13.18 -9.26
N LEU A 102 4.11 13.13 -8.41
CA LEU A 102 3.06 12.13 -8.49
C LEU A 102 2.30 12.22 -9.82
N ALA A 103 2.01 13.43 -10.30
CA ALA A 103 1.39 13.65 -11.61
C ALA A 103 2.27 13.10 -12.75
N LYS A 104 3.59 13.35 -12.71
CA LYS A 104 4.54 12.79 -13.68
C LYS A 104 4.56 11.25 -13.62
N THR A 105 4.59 10.67 -12.43
CA THR A 105 4.55 9.20 -12.25
C THR A 105 3.24 8.63 -12.79
N ALA A 106 2.10 9.29 -12.56
CA ALA A 106 0.80 8.85 -13.07
C ALA A 106 0.76 8.84 -14.61
N VAL A 107 1.36 9.83 -15.27
CA VAL A 107 1.49 9.85 -16.74
C VAL A 107 2.32 8.67 -17.24
N ILE A 108 3.47 8.41 -16.61
CA ILE A 108 4.33 7.27 -16.97
C ILE A 108 3.58 5.94 -16.74
N ALA A 109 2.88 5.83 -15.62
CA ALA A 109 2.10 4.66 -15.27
C ALA A 109 0.98 4.40 -16.27
N GLY A 110 0.21 5.44 -16.64
CA GLY A 110 -0.84 5.33 -17.65
C GLY A 110 -0.30 4.87 -19.00
N ALA A 111 0.80 5.47 -19.46
CA ALA A 111 1.45 5.06 -20.71
C ALA A 111 2.01 3.61 -20.64
N THR A 112 2.45 3.17 -19.47
CA THR A 112 2.97 1.80 -19.28
C THR A 112 1.82 0.78 -19.26
N LEU A 113 0.75 1.06 -18.51
CA LEU A 113 -0.46 0.23 -18.48
C LEU A 113 -1.04 0.03 -19.88
N LEU A 114 -1.06 1.08 -20.72
CA LEU A 114 -1.52 0.96 -22.11
C LEU A 114 -0.62 0.07 -22.98
N ARG A 115 0.68 -0.02 -22.69
CA ARG A 115 1.63 -0.80 -23.50
C ARG A 115 1.79 -2.25 -23.04
N SER A 116 1.89 -2.47 -21.73
CA SER A 116 2.21 -3.78 -21.14
C SER A 116 1.09 -4.37 -20.30
N GLY A 117 0.02 -3.61 -20.03
CA GLY A 117 -1.08 -4.01 -19.18
C GLY A 117 -0.75 -4.09 -17.68
N SER A 118 0.46 -3.68 -17.27
CA SER A 118 0.85 -3.65 -15.86
C SER A 118 1.81 -2.49 -15.57
N PHE A 119 1.77 -1.97 -14.35
CA PHE A 119 2.68 -0.96 -13.86
C PHE A 119 3.04 -1.25 -12.40
N LEU A 120 4.30 -1.04 -12.03
CA LEU A 120 4.78 -1.24 -10.68
C LEU A 120 5.31 0.07 -10.11
N ALA A 121 4.95 0.38 -8.87
CA ALA A 121 5.51 1.49 -8.13
C ALA A 121 6.90 1.10 -7.61
N ASP A 122 7.91 1.07 -8.49
CA ASP A 122 9.24 0.51 -8.22
C ASP A 122 9.88 1.08 -6.93
N GLU A 123 9.69 2.37 -6.64
CA GLU A 123 10.20 3.00 -5.42
C GLU A 123 9.61 2.42 -4.13
N ARG A 124 8.35 1.98 -4.17
CA ARG A 124 7.69 1.32 -3.02
C ARG A 124 8.13 -0.13 -2.93
N ILE A 125 8.18 -0.84 -4.06
CA ILE A 125 8.55 -2.26 -4.10
C ILE A 125 10.02 -2.46 -3.72
N ALA A 126 10.91 -1.53 -4.08
CA ALA A 126 12.32 -1.57 -3.69
C ALA A 126 12.48 -1.72 -2.16
N ASN A 127 11.63 -1.06 -1.38
CA ASN A 127 11.65 -1.08 0.08
C ASN A 127 10.69 -2.11 0.71
N LEU A 128 10.07 -3.00 -0.09
CA LEU A 128 9.39 -4.18 0.45
C LEU A 128 10.41 -5.24 0.88
N PRO A 129 10.25 -5.89 2.04
CA PRO A 129 11.04 -7.08 2.35
C PRO A 129 10.68 -8.21 1.38
N PRO A 130 11.65 -9.05 0.96
CA PRO A 130 11.35 -10.23 0.16
C PRO A 130 10.51 -11.23 0.96
N VAL A 131 9.53 -11.86 0.32
CA VAL A 131 8.74 -12.93 0.95
C VAL A 131 9.52 -14.24 0.85
N ALA A 132 9.90 -14.80 2.00
CA ALA A 132 10.71 -16.02 2.09
C ALA A 132 9.98 -17.30 1.66
N LYS A 133 8.64 -17.26 1.59
CA LYS A 133 7.81 -18.39 1.15
C LYS A 133 8.09 -18.72 -0.31
N ALA A 134 8.05 -20.01 -0.65
CA ALA A 134 8.00 -20.41 -2.06
C ALA A 134 6.64 -20.01 -2.67
N PRO A 135 6.52 -19.89 -4.01
CA PRO A 135 5.23 -19.60 -4.65
C PRO A 135 4.08 -20.51 -4.18
N GLY A 136 4.34 -21.83 -4.03
CA GLY A 136 3.37 -22.83 -3.55
C GLY A 136 2.88 -22.66 -2.10
N GLU A 137 3.53 -21.81 -1.33
CA GLU A 137 3.18 -21.47 0.06
C GLU A 137 2.67 -20.03 0.18
N THR A 138 2.82 -19.24 -0.89
CA THR A 138 2.45 -17.83 -0.94
C THR A 138 0.96 -17.72 -1.17
N VAL A 139 0.30 -16.97 -0.28
CA VAL A 139 -1.15 -16.79 -0.27
C VAL A 139 -1.50 -15.45 -0.91
N ILE A 140 -2.22 -15.50 -2.02
CA ILE A 140 -2.77 -14.33 -2.70
C ILE A 140 -4.24 -14.21 -2.32
N LEU A 141 -4.63 -13.05 -1.80
CA LEU A 141 -6.04 -12.71 -1.60
C LEU A 141 -6.53 -11.92 -2.81
N LEU A 142 -7.53 -12.43 -3.53
CA LEU A 142 -8.20 -11.78 -4.64
C LEU A 142 -9.51 -11.17 -4.15
N VAL A 143 -9.75 -9.90 -4.46
CA VAL A 143 -11.02 -9.21 -4.23
C VAL A 143 -11.62 -8.88 -5.58
N GLU A 144 -12.69 -9.59 -5.94
CA GLU A 144 -13.31 -9.56 -7.27
C GLU A 144 -14.78 -9.98 -7.14
N ASP A 145 -15.71 -9.10 -7.52
CA ASP A 145 -17.15 -9.36 -7.39
C ASP A 145 -17.76 -10.09 -8.58
N ASP A 146 -17.16 -9.95 -9.77
CA ASP A 146 -17.58 -10.67 -10.95
C ASP A 146 -17.14 -12.15 -10.86
N PRO A 147 -18.09 -13.11 -10.83
CA PRO A 147 -17.77 -14.51 -10.59
C PRO A 147 -16.93 -15.14 -11.71
N ASP A 148 -17.09 -14.69 -12.95
CA ASP A 148 -16.33 -15.20 -14.10
C ASP A 148 -14.88 -14.69 -14.02
N GLN A 149 -14.69 -13.42 -13.66
CA GLN A 149 -13.37 -12.84 -13.45
C GLN A 149 -12.67 -13.43 -12.22
N ALA A 150 -13.41 -13.68 -11.13
CA ALA A 150 -12.88 -14.31 -9.93
C ALA A 150 -12.39 -15.73 -10.24
N THR A 151 -13.21 -16.54 -10.90
CA THR A 151 -12.86 -17.91 -11.33
C THR A 151 -11.65 -17.91 -12.25
N LEU A 152 -11.59 -16.99 -13.21
CA LEU A 152 -10.47 -16.87 -14.14
C LEU A 152 -9.17 -16.42 -13.43
N GLY A 153 -9.28 -15.50 -12.48
CA GLY A 153 -8.17 -15.05 -11.64
C GLY A 153 -7.62 -16.17 -10.78
N GLU A 154 -8.50 -16.88 -10.05
CA GLU A 154 -8.15 -18.05 -9.24
C GLU A 154 -7.45 -19.13 -10.05
N LEU A 155 -8.01 -19.50 -11.20
CA LEU A 155 -7.43 -20.49 -12.10
C LEU A 155 -6.01 -20.08 -12.52
N ARG A 156 -5.82 -18.83 -12.95
CA ARG A 156 -4.52 -18.34 -13.43
C ARG A 156 -3.49 -18.26 -12.31
N LEU A 157 -3.87 -17.77 -11.13
CA LEU A 157 -2.97 -17.71 -9.98
C LEU A 157 -2.59 -19.11 -9.49
N THR A 158 -3.53 -20.05 -9.49
CA THR A 158 -3.26 -21.46 -9.15
C THR A 158 -2.32 -22.12 -10.17
N LEU A 159 -2.54 -21.87 -11.47
CA LEU A 159 -1.62 -22.33 -12.53
C LEU A 159 -0.25 -21.65 -12.48
N ALA A 160 -0.17 -20.46 -11.89
CA ALA A 160 1.08 -19.79 -11.54
C ALA A 160 1.66 -20.29 -10.21
N GLY A 161 1.10 -21.35 -9.61
CA GLY A 161 1.66 -22.01 -8.44
C GLY A 161 1.40 -21.31 -7.11
N TYR A 162 0.50 -20.33 -7.04
CA TYR A 162 0.13 -19.64 -5.80
C TYR A 162 -1.05 -20.31 -5.11
N ARG A 163 -1.17 -20.14 -3.79
CA ARG A 163 -2.42 -20.42 -3.06
C ARG A 163 -3.33 -19.21 -3.18
N VAL A 164 -4.58 -19.43 -3.55
CA VAL A 164 -5.54 -18.33 -3.76
C VAL A 164 -6.66 -18.42 -2.75
N ARG A 165 -7.03 -17.27 -2.21
CA ARG A 165 -8.28 -17.05 -1.47
C ARG A 165 -9.00 -15.91 -2.18
N SER A 166 -10.31 -16.00 -2.31
CA SER A 166 -11.11 -14.97 -2.96
C SER A 166 -12.20 -14.45 -2.04
N VAL A 167 -12.54 -13.18 -2.21
CA VAL A 167 -13.71 -12.55 -1.62
C VAL A 167 -14.40 -11.71 -2.69
N ASP A 168 -15.72 -11.69 -2.65
CA ASP A 168 -16.58 -11.09 -3.67
C ASP A 168 -17.06 -9.67 -3.33
N ARG A 169 -16.63 -9.13 -2.19
CA ARG A 169 -17.11 -7.84 -1.68
C ARG A 169 -16.19 -7.23 -0.62
N ALA A 170 -16.26 -5.91 -0.50
CA ALA A 170 -15.51 -5.12 0.47
C ALA A 170 -15.73 -5.60 1.92
N LYS A 171 -17.00 -5.91 2.28
CA LYS A 171 -17.35 -6.33 3.65
C LYS A 171 -16.68 -7.65 4.07
N ALA A 172 -16.47 -8.57 3.14
CA ALA A 172 -15.88 -9.88 3.40
C ALA A 172 -14.36 -9.81 3.61
N LEU A 173 -13.70 -8.79 3.05
CA LEU A 173 -12.25 -8.58 3.14
C LEU A 173 -11.75 -8.55 4.60
N SER A 174 -12.50 -7.91 5.50
CA SER A 174 -12.16 -7.84 6.93
C SER A 174 -11.83 -9.18 7.56
N ARG A 175 -12.69 -10.14 7.24
CA ARG A 175 -12.70 -11.47 7.84
C ARG A 175 -11.60 -12.29 7.20
N ALA A 176 -11.48 -12.22 5.87
CA ALA A 176 -10.44 -12.90 5.13
C ALA A 176 -9.03 -12.47 5.58
N LEU A 177 -8.81 -11.18 5.87
CA LEU A 177 -7.51 -10.69 6.34
C LEU A 177 -7.13 -11.18 7.75
N ARG A 178 -8.08 -11.63 8.56
CA ARG A 178 -7.86 -12.10 9.94
C ARG A 178 -7.77 -13.61 10.08
N GLU A 179 -7.96 -14.37 9.01
CA GLU A 179 -7.76 -15.82 9.04
C GLU A 179 -6.30 -16.18 9.30
N GLU A 180 -6.05 -17.38 9.87
CA GLU A 180 -4.71 -17.84 10.27
C GLU A 180 -3.69 -17.77 9.12
N ALA A 181 -4.14 -18.11 7.91
CA ALA A 181 -3.35 -17.97 6.69
C ALA A 181 -3.44 -16.53 6.14
N ARG A 182 -2.73 -15.58 6.78
CA ARG A 182 -2.63 -14.19 6.31
C ARG A 182 -2.09 -14.12 4.88
N PRO A 183 -2.66 -13.27 4.01
CA PRO A 183 -2.17 -13.12 2.65
C PRO A 183 -0.81 -12.44 2.61
N ASP A 184 -0.01 -12.84 1.63
CA ASP A 184 1.29 -12.23 1.31
C ASP A 184 1.13 -11.08 0.29
N LEU A 185 0.04 -11.09 -0.48
CA LEU A 185 -0.33 -10.03 -1.42
C LEU A 185 -1.85 -9.96 -1.58
N LEU A 186 -2.36 -8.73 -1.74
CA LEU A 186 -3.75 -8.46 -2.09
C LEU A 186 -3.84 -8.01 -3.55
N LEU A 187 -4.63 -8.71 -4.35
CA LEU A 187 -5.13 -8.24 -5.64
C LEU A 187 -6.52 -7.66 -5.40
N LEU A 188 -6.68 -6.37 -5.69
CA LEU A 188 -7.90 -5.63 -5.34
C LEU A 188 -8.52 -5.02 -6.59
N ASP A 189 -9.73 -5.44 -6.95
CA ASP A 189 -10.52 -4.69 -7.93
C ASP A 189 -10.83 -3.28 -7.43
N VAL A 190 -10.76 -2.32 -8.34
CA VAL A 190 -11.12 -0.93 -8.11
C VAL A 190 -12.63 -0.77 -8.03
N VAL A 191 -13.39 -1.51 -8.85
CA VAL A 191 -14.86 -1.40 -8.87
C VAL A 191 -15.43 -2.58 -8.09
N LEU A 192 -16.12 -2.31 -6.99
CA LEU A 192 -16.83 -3.32 -6.20
C LEU A 192 -18.29 -2.88 -5.98
N PRO A 193 -19.22 -3.82 -5.76
CA PRO A 193 -20.65 -3.52 -5.67
C PRO A 193 -21.02 -2.84 -4.34
N ASP A 194 -20.19 -3.00 -3.31
CA ASP A 194 -20.42 -2.48 -1.96
C ASP A 194 -19.36 -1.47 -1.49
N GLY A 195 -18.49 -0.98 -2.39
CA GLY A 195 -17.48 0.04 -2.09
C GLY A 195 -16.53 0.37 -3.25
N ASP A 196 -15.68 1.37 -3.05
CA ASP A 196 -14.59 1.73 -3.97
C ASP A 196 -13.28 1.06 -3.50
N GLY A 197 -12.58 0.38 -4.40
CA GLY A 197 -11.27 -0.24 -4.11
C GLY A 197 -10.21 0.79 -3.66
N PHE A 198 -10.31 2.05 -4.08
CA PHE A 198 -9.47 3.12 -3.56
C PHE A 198 -9.76 3.41 -2.08
N ASP A 199 -11.02 3.42 -1.67
CA ASP A 199 -11.38 3.61 -0.25
C ASP A 199 -10.87 2.44 0.59
N LEU A 200 -10.96 1.21 0.08
CA LEU A 200 -10.40 0.04 0.75
C LEU A 200 -8.88 0.12 0.88
N LEU A 201 -8.18 0.47 -0.20
CA LEU A 201 -6.73 0.70 -0.16
C LEU A 201 -6.38 1.75 0.91
N ALA A 202 -7.10 2.86 0.95
CA ALA A 202 -6.89 3.92 1.93
C ALA A 202 -7.09 3.43 3.37
N GLN A 203 -8.12 2.62 3.62
CA GLN A 203 -8.40 2.01 4.92
C GLN A 203 -7.32 0.99 5.33
N LEU A 204 -6.92 0.09 4.43
CA LEU A 204 -5.87 -0.89 4.69
C LEU A 204 -4.54 -0.23 5.03
N ARG A 205 -4.19 0.83 4.29
CA ARG A 205 -2.97 1.60 4.53
C ARG A 205 -2.99 2.41 5.81
N GLY A 206 -4.16 2.67 6.40
CA GLY A 206 -4.31 3.29 7.72
C GLY A 206 -4.26 2.31 8.89
N ARG A 207 -4.24 1.00 8.64
CA ARG A 207 -4.25 -0.02 9.70
C ARG A 207 -2.86 -0.60 9.90
N PRO A 208 -2.28 -0.56 11.10
CA PRO A 208 -0.93 -1.08 11.37
C PRO A 208 -0.69 -2.50 10.84
N GLU A 209 -1.67 -3.38 11.02
CA GLU A 209 -1.62 -4.79 10.62
C GLU A 209 -1.52 -5.01 9.11
N PHE A 210 -2.02 -4.06 8.31
CA PHE A 210 -2.11 -4.17 6.84
C PHE A 210 -1.38 -3.04 6.10
N ALA A 211 -0.84 -2.06 6.84
CA ALA A 211 -0.16 -0.91 6.28
C ALA A 211 1.01 -1.34 5.39
N THR A 212 1.61 -2.47 5.73
CA THR A 212 2.74 -3.04 5.00
C THR A 212 2.38 -4.16 4.01
N LEU A 213 1.13 -4.63 3.97
CA LEU A 213 0.67 -5.64 3.02
C LEU A 213 0.85 -5.14 1.57
N PRO A 214 1.54 -5.88 0.68
CA PRO A 214 1.58 -5.54 -0.74
C PRO A 214 0.16 -5.53 -1.35
N ILE A 215 -0.23 -4.43 -1.99
CA ILE A 215 -1.54 -4.29 -2.65
C ILE A 215 -1.33 -3.86 -4.10
N VAL A 216 -1.84 -4.69 -5.02
CA VAL A 216 -1.84 -4.43 -6.45
C VAL A 216 -3.29 -4.26 -6.91
N LEU A 217 -3.58 -3.14 -7.59
CA LEU A 217 -4.92 -2.83 -8.06
C LEU A 217 -5.19 -3.52 -9.41
N LEU A 218 -6.36 -4.14 -9.55
CA LEU A 218 -6.90 -4.61 -10.81
C LEU A 218 -7.83 -3.54 -11.36
N THR A 219 -7.65 -3.14 -12.62
CA THR A 219 -8.45 -2.05 -13.20
C THR A 219 -8.89 -2.36 -14.62
N MET A 220 -10.10 -1.95 -14.98
CA MET A 220 -10.58 -1.92 -16.37
C MET A 220 -10.14 -0.66 -17.12
N LYS A 221 -9.74 0.40 -16.40
CA LYS A 221 -9.43 1.71 -16.96
C LYS A 221 -8.11 2.27 -16.44
N ALA A 222 -7.30 2.81 -17.34
CA ALA A 222 -6.05 3.50 -17.03
C ALA A 222 -6.22 5.02 -17.05
N GLU A 223 -7.32 5.53 -16.46
CA GLU A 223 -7.54 6.98 -16.37
C GLU A 223 -6.49 7.62 -15.45
N LEU A 224 -5.90 8.75 -15.90
CA LEU A 224 -4.77 9.37 -15.20
C LEU A 224 -5.13 9.84 -13.78
N ALA A 225 -6.38 10.27 -13.57
CA ALA A 225 -6.85 10.69 -12.25
C ALA A 225 -6.88 9.52 -11.25
N ASP A 226 -7.38 8.36 -11.69
CA ASP A 226 -7.49 7.13 -10.88
C ASP A 226 -6.11 6.54 -10.56
N ILE A 227 -5.22 6.52 -11.55
CA ILE A 227 -3.83 6.10 -11.35
C ILE A 227 -3.16 7.03 -10.35
N ARG A 228 -3.31 8.36 -10.52
CA ARG A 228 -2.77 9.34 -9.57
C ARG A 228 -3.33 9.11 -8.17
N ASN A 229 -4.63 8.85 -8.05
CA ASN A 229 -5.30 8.61 -6.77
C ASN A 229 -4.74 7.36 -6.07
N GLY A 230 -4.75 6.20 -6.73
CA GLY A 230 -4.26 4.97 -6.09
C GLY A 230 -2.76 5.01 -5.79
N LEU A 231 -1.93 5.68 -6.60
CA LEU A 231 -0.52 5.93 -6.27
C LEU A 231 -0.37 6.83 -5.03
N ALA A 232 -1.20 7.87 -4.89
CA ALA A 232 -1.23 8.72 -3.69
C ALA A 232 -1.60 7.91 -2.44
N LEU A 233 -2.57 7.00 -2.57
CA LEU A 233 -3.06 6.15 -1.49
C LEU A 233 -2.07 5.03 -1.11
N GLY A 234 -1.10 4.72 -1.97
CA GLY A 234 -0.01 3.78 -1.71
C GLY A 234 -0.21 2.40 -2.32
N ALA A 235 -0.83 2.33 -3.50
CA ALA A 235 -0.81 1.13 -4.34
C ALA A 235 0.64 0.75 -4.68
N ASP A 236 0.96 -0.53 -4.65
CA ASP A 236 2.30 -1.03 -5.00
C ASP A 236 2.41 -1.40 -6.48
N GLY A 237 1.27 -1.62 -7.15
CA GLY A 237 1.21 -1.84 -8.59
C GLY A 237 -0.22 -1.83 -9.13
N TYR A 238 -0.31 -1.99 -10.45
CA TYR A 238 -1.54 -2.04 -11.22
C TYR A 238 -1.45 -3.13 -12.27
N ILE A 239 -2.58 -3.78 -12.54
CA ILE A 239 -2.78 -4.70 -13.66
C ILE A 239 -4.08 -4.32 -14.35
N THR A 240 -4.04 -4.13 -15.67
CA THR A 240 -5.25 -3.93 -16.47
C THR A 240 -5.92 -5.26 -16.77
N LYS A 241 -7.25 -5.28 -16.68
CA LYS A 241 -8.09 -6.36 -17.16
C LYS A 241 -8.33 -6.19 -18.68
N PRO A 242 -8.35 -7.27 -19.48
CA PRO A 242 -8.03 -8.65 -19.10
C PRO A 242 -6.52 -8.86 -18.95
N TYR A 243 -6.13 -9.64 -17.94
CA TYR A 243 -4.72 -10.02 -17.69
C TYR A 243 -4.41 -11.44 -18.14
N SER A 244 -3.14 -11.85 -18.15
CA SER A 244 -2.73 -13.24 -18.41
C SER A 244 -2.12 -13.89 -17.17
N LYS A 245 -1.99 -15.23 -17.18
CA LYS A 245 -1.26 -15.97 -16.14
C LYS A 245 0.17 -15.42 -15.95
N ASN A 246 0.89 -15.23 -17.05
CA ASN A 246 2.29 -14.80 -17.02
C ASN A 246 2.40 -13.38 -16.46
N GLN A 247 1.46 -12.50 -16.82
CA GLN A 247 1.43 -11.13 -16.30
C GLN A 247 1.18 -11.10 -14.78
N LEU A 248 0.25 -11.90 -14.27
CA LEU A 248 0.02 -12.04 -12.83
C LEU A 248 1.28 -12.56 -12.12
N ALA A 249 1.88 -13.63 -12.65
CA ALA A 249 3.08 -14.23 -12.07
C ALA A 249 4.28 -13.27 -12.07
N GLU A 250 4.47 -12.49 -13.14
CA GLU A 250 5.53 -11.49 -13.24
C GLU A 250 5.34 -10.37 -12.23
N VAL A 251 4.14 -9.80 -12.14
CA VAL A 251 3.83 -8.73 -11.19
C VAL A 251 3.99 -9.21 -9.76
N ILE A 252 3.40 -10.35 -9.41
CA ILE A 252 3.49 -10.90 -8.05
C ILE A 252 4.94 -11.25 -7.71
N GLY A 253 5.66 -11.92 -8.61
CA GLY A 253 7.07 -12.27 -8.44
C GLY A 253 7.93 -11.03 -8.18
N ARG A 254 7.75 -9.96 -8.96
CA ARG A 254 8.48 -8.69 -8.76
C ARG A 254 8.12 -8.00 -7.45
N VAL A 255 6.84 -7.93 -7.11
CA VAL A 255 6.36 -7.27 -5.88
C VAL A 255 6.84 -8.02 -4.63
N LEU A 256 6.77 -9.35 -4.64
CA LEU A 256 7.18 -10.20 -3.53
C LEU A 256 8.67 -10.55 -3.53
N LYS A 257 9.40 -10.16 -4.59
CA LYS A 257 10.81 -10.49 -4.84
C LYS A 257 11.06 -12.00 -4.86
N GLN A 258 10.12 -12.72 -5.48
CA GLN A 258 10.18 -14.17 -5.66
C GLN A 258 10.62 -14.50 -7.10
N PRO A 259 11.30 -15.63 -7.31
CA PRO A 259 11.54 -16.15 -8.65
C PRO A 259 10.20 -16.45 -9.34
N LEU A 260 10.17 -16.32 -10.67
CA LEU A 260 8.98 -16.64 -11.46
C LEU A 260 8.59 -18.10 -11.23
N ALA A 261 7.34 -18.32 -10.83
CA ALA A 261 6.83 -19.66 -10.61
C ALA A 261 6.85 -20.45 -11.93
N GLY A 262 7.68 -21.49 -11.99
CA GLY A 262 7.91 -22.31 -13.18
C GLY A 262 9.33 -22.27 -13.72
N GLU A 263 10.17 -21.32 -13.28
CA GLU A 263 11.62 -21.42 -13.44
C GLU A 263 12.19 -22.21 -12.26
N GLN A 264 12.25 -23.54 -12.39
CA GLN A 264 13.13 -24.31 -11.51
C GLN A 264 14.54 -23.73 -11.66
N PRO A 265 15.28 -23.48 -10.56
CA PRO A 265 16.69 -23.14 -10.68
C PRO A 265 17.35 -24.25 -11.49
N ARG A 266 17.98 -23.89 -12.62
CA ARG A 266 18.84 -24.83 -13.33
C ARG A 266 19.85 -25.31 -12.30
N GLN A 267 19.75 -26.58 -11.91
CA GLN A 267 20.75 -27.19 -11.06
C GLN A 267 22.10 -27.05 -11.77
N PRO A 268 23.18 -26.71 -11.02
CA PRO A 268 24.50 -26.51 -11.59
C PRO A 268 25.04 -27.76 -12.30
#